data_AF-A0A535SAB0-F1
#
_entry.id   AF-A0A535SAB0-F1
#
_cell.length_a   1.000
_cell.length_b   1.000
_cell.length_c   1.000
_cell.angle_alpha   90.00
_cell.angle_beta   90.00
_cell.angle_gamma   90.00
#
_symmetry.space_group_name_H-M   'P 1'
#
loop_
_entity.id
_entity.type
_entity.pdbx_description
1 polymer ?
#
loop_
_entity_poly.entity_id
_entity_poly.type
_entity_poly.pdbx_seq_one_letter_code
_entity_poly.pdbx_strand_id
1 'polypeptide(L)'
;MKRILAVACSIFASAIVAIPANASGPTRTPTPNPPIQLTNVCAFPVALTFPVSNTYVITFTDSLGNVTRQIFAGHLVVTFTNDVTLKSLTTNFSGPAFITAHPDGSTTLVFVGPQGGPLSNTLLAGAGRTVFQIAADGTIAQTQVGHFYDVCAALTR
;
A
#
# COMPACT_ATOMS: atom_id res chain seq x y z
N MET A 1 0.05 -4.07 -85.82
CA MET A 1 0.69 -2.84 -85.31
C MET A 1 -0.11 -2.34 -84.11
N LYS A 2 0.52 -2.28 -82.92
CA LYS A 2 0.45 -1.23 -81.88
C LYS A 2 -0.95 -0.71 -81.45
N ARG A 3 -1.40 -0.68 -80.19
CA ARG A 3 -0.70 -0.52 -78.89
C ARG A 3 -1.55 -1.06 -77.74
N ILE A 4 -0.90 -1.79 -76.83
CA ILE A 4 -1.41 -2.16 -75.50
C ILE A 4 -1.22 -0.94 -74.59
N LEU A 5 -2.27 -0.43 -73.97
CA LEU A 5 -2.21 0.58 -72.90
C LEU A 5 -2.52 -0.11 -71.58
N ALA A 6 -1.45 -0.41 -70.84
CA ALA A 6 -1.51 -0.96 -69.49
C ALA A 6 -2.03 0.10 -68.51
N VAL A 7 -3.17 -0.18 -67.88
CA VAL A 7 -3.70 0.60 -66.77
C VAL A 7 -2.90 0.22 -65.53
N ALA A 8 -1.98 1.11 -65.11
CA ALA A 8 -1.22 0.95 -63.88
C ALA A 8 -2.13 1.26 -62.68
N CYS A 9 -2.66 0.21 -62.06
CA CYS A 9 -3.44 0.27 -60.83
C CYS A 9 -2.47 0.38 -59.63
N SER A 10 -2.08 1.61 -59.28
CA SER A 10 -1.19 1.88 -58.15
C SER A 10 -1.96 1.70 -56.83
N ILE A 11 -1.95 0.47 -56.30
CA ILE A 11 -2.44 0.17 -54.95
C ILE A 11 -1.47 0.81 -53.95
N PHE A 12 -1.86 1.94 -53.36
CA PHE A 12 -1.21 2.47 -52.16
C PHE A 12 -1.56 1.55 -50.99
N ALA A 13 -0.73 0.53 -50.74
CA ALA A 13 -0.82 -0.28 -49.54
C ALA A 13 -0.33 0.56 -48.35
N SER A 14 -1.25 1.24 -47.66
CA SER A 14 -0.98 1.87 -46.38
C SER A 14 -0.61 0.79 -45.35
N ALA A 15 0.69 0.57 -45.16
CA ALA A 15 1.20 -0.24 -44.07
C ALA A 15 0.85 0.47 -42.76
N ILE A 16 -0.22 0.02 -42.09
CA ILE A 16 -0.52 0.40 -40.72
C ILE A 16 0.58 -0.22 -39.87
N VAL A 17 1.61 0.58 -39.57
CA VAL A 17 2.63 0.19 -38.60
C VAL A 17 1.93 0.15 -37.24
N ALA A 18 1.61 -1.05 -36.78
CA ALA A 18 1.10 -1.25 -35.44
C ALA A 18 2.21 -0.85 -34.45
N ILE A 19 2.10 0.35 -33.89
CA ILE A 19 2.97 0.77 -32.79
C ILE A 19 2.57 -0.11 -31.61
N PRO A 20 3.47 -0.95 -31.06
CA PRO A 20 3.14 -1.73 -29.88
C PRO A 20 2.78 -0.75 -28.76
N ALA A 21 1.55 -0.83 -28.26
CA ALA A 21 1.14 -0.12 -27.07
C ALA A 21 1.90 -0.73 -25.88
N ASN A 22 2.98 -0.07 -25.46
CA ASN A 22 3.68 -0.40 -24.22
C ASN A 22 2.79 0.03 -23.04
N ALA A 23 1.85 -0.82 -22.64
CA ALA A 23 1.19 -0.68 -21.36
C ALA A 23 2.23 -1.03 -20.28
N SER A 24 2.80 -0.02 -19.62
CA SER A 24 3.65 -0.25 -18.45
C SER A 24 2.82 -0.97 -17.40
N GLY A 25 3.18 -2.21 -17.07
CA GLY A 25 2.58 -2.93 -15.96
C GLY A 25 2.85 -2.25 -14.61
N PRO A 26 2.20 -2.71 -13.53
CA PRO A 26 2.46 -2.16 -12.21
C PRO A 26 3.92 -2.36 -11.81
N THR A 27 4.47 -1.38 -11.10
CA THR A 27 5.86 -1.43 -10.62
C THR A 27 5.91 -1.98 -9.21
N ARG A 28 6.98 -2.73 -8.90
CA ARG A 28 7.24 -3.26 -7.55
C ARG A 28 8.49 -2.62 -6.99
N THR A 29 8.38 -1.96 -5.85
CA THR A 29 9.51 -1.33 -5.17
C THR A 29 9.62 -1.83 -3.72
N PRO A 30 10.83 -2.15 -3.24
CA PRO A 30 11.04 -2.49 -1.83
C PRO A 30 10.62 -1.33 -0.91
N THR A 31 10.11 -1.67 0.27
CA THR A 31 9.71 -0.71 1.30
C THR A 31 10.57 -0.94 2.54
N PRO A 32 11.63 -0.15 2.77
CA PRO A 32 12.43 -0.25 3.97
C PRO A 32 11.63 0.27 5.19
N ASN A 33 11.73 -0.42 6.32
CA ASN A 33 11.10 -0.02 7.58
C ASN A 33 12.19 0.30 8.62
N PRO A 34 12.62 1.56 8.74
CA PRO A 34 13.56 1.96 9.79
C PRO A 34 12.88 1.89 11.17
N PRO A 35 13.64 1.73 12.28
CA PRO A 35 13.08 1.80 13.62
C PRO A 35 12.29 3.10 13.85
N ILE A 36 11.20 3.00 14.60
CA ILE A 36 10.31 4.13 14.90
C ILE A 36 10.18 4.29 16.41
N GLN A 37 10.18 5.53 16.88
CA GLN A 37 9.84 5.86 18.25
C GLN A 37 8.44 6.43 18.32
N LEU A 38 7.54 5.77 19.06
CA LEU A 38 6.22 6.31 19.36
C LEU A 38 6.26 7.02 20.71
N THR A 39 5.85 8.28 20.71
CA THR A 39 5.62 9.10 21.90
C THR A 39 4.15 9.50 21.97
N ASN A 40 3.63 9.73 23.16
CA ASN A 40 2.23 10.15 23.40
C ASN A 40 1.13 9.16 22.92
N VAL A 41 1.48 7.92 22.59
CA VAL A 41 0.51 6.85 22.27
C VAL A 41 0.21 5.96 23.47
N CYS A 42 1.24 5.67 24.28
CA CYS A 42 1.12 5.03 25.58
C CYS A 42 1.59 6.02 26.68
N ALA A 43 1.44 5.64 27.96
CA ALA A 43 1.96 6.41 29.08
C ALA A 43 3.52 6.46 29.14
N PHE A 44 4.19 5.74 28.25
CA PHE A 44 5.64 5.63 28.11
C PHE A 44 6.01 5.62 26.61
N PRO A 45 7.26 5.97 26.27
CA PRO A 45 7.76 5.81 24.91
C PRO A 45 7.80 4.33 24.49
N VAL A 46 7.38 4.05 23.25
CA VAL A 46 7.43 2.70 22.68
C VAL A 46 8.33 2.69 21.45
N ALA A 47 9.42 1.93 21.51
CA ALA A 47 10.29 1.70 20.37
C ALA A 47 9.73 0.56 19.51
N LEU A 48 9.65 0.79 18.20
CA LEU A 48 9.28 -0.20 17.19
C LEU A 48 10.53 -0.57 16.41
N THR A 49 10.82 -1.86 16.37
CA THR A 49 11.84 -2.43 15.49
C THR A 49 11.22 -3.47 14.57
N PHE A 50 11.88 -3.70 13.43
CA PHE A 50 11.36 -4.57 12.37
C PHE A 50 12.34 -5.73 12.13
N PRO A 51 12.38 -6.74 13.02
CA PRO A 51 13.32 -7.86 12.89
C PRO A 51 13.16 -8.64 11.58
N VAL A 52 11.99 -8.56 10.94
CA VAL A 52 11.78 -9.01 9.56
C VAL A 52 11.13 -7.88 8.78
N SER A 53 11.75 -7.46 7.67
CA SER A 53 11.31 -6.34 6.84
C SER A 53 11.47 -6.65 5.35
N ASN A 54 10.79 -7.69 4.88
CA ASN A 54 10.77 -8.10 3.47
C ASN A 54 9.47 -7.61 2.81
N THR A 55 9.24 -6.31 2.87
CA THR A 55 8.05 -5.65 2.34
C THR A 55 8.31 -4.91 1.05
N TYR A 56 7.26 -4.77 0.25
CA TYR A 56 7.28 -4.05 -1.02
C TYR A 56 5.92 -3.44 -1.29
N VAL A 57 5.91 -2.41 -2.13
CA VAL A 57 4.69 -1.81 -2.67
C VAL A 57 4.59 -2.15 -4.16
N ILE A 58 3.40 -2.55 -4.58
CA ILE A 58 3.01 -2.65 -5.98
C ILE A 58 2.22 -1.40 -6.32
N THR A 59 2.70 -0.59 -7.27
CA THR A 59 2.05 0.67 -7.68
C THR A 59 1.43 0.52 -9.06
N PHE A 60 0.15 0.88 -9.15
CA PHE A 60 -0.63 0.92 -10.38
C PHE A 60 -0.85 2.37 -10.78
N THR A 61 -0.62 2.69 -12.05
CA THR A 61 -0.82 4.03 -12.60
C THR A 61 -1.80 4.01 -13.78
N ASP A 62 -2.47 5.12 -14.03
CA ASP A 62 -3.26 5.33 -15.24
C ASP A 62 -2.37 5.66 -16.47
N SER A 63 -3.00 5.91 -17.62
CA SER A 63 -2.30 6.28 -18.87
C SER A 63 -1.60 7.64 -18.81
N LEU A 64 -1.94 8.48 -17.83
CA LEU A 64 -1.31 9.79 -17.60
C LEU A 64 -0.17 9.70 -16.56
N GLY A 65 0.04 8.52 -15.97
CA GLY A 65 1.06 8.28 -14.96
C GLY A 65 0.61 8.56 -13.52
N ASN A 66 -0.66 8.87 -13.28
CA ASN A 66 -1.17 9.10 -11.93
C ASN A 66 -1.34 7.79 -11.18
N VAL A 67 -0.97 7.75 -9.91
CA VAL A 67 -1.17 6.57 -9.05
C VAL A 67 -2.67 6.37 -8.79
N THR A 68 -3.19 5.20 -9.16
CA THR A 68 -4.60 4.83 -8.93
C THR A 68 -4.74 3.86 -7.76
N ARG A 69 -3.76 2.97 -7.58
CA ARG A 69 -3.77 1.95 -6.53
C ARG A 69 -2.37 1.60 -6.08
N GLN A 70 -2.23 1.31 -4.80
CA GLN A 70 -1.05 0.69 -4.22
C GLN A 70 -1.41 -0.54 -3.39
N ILE A 71 -0.55 -1.55 -3.43
CA ILE A 71 -0.66 -2.74 -2.60
C ILE A 71 0.64 -2.90 -1.83
N PHE A 72 0.58 -2.75 -0.51
CA PHE A 72 1.68 -3.05 0.39
C PHE A 72 1.58 -4.52 0.79
N ALA A 73 2.65 -5.28 0.55
CA ALA A 73 2.68 -6.71 0.78
C ALA A 73 4.08 -7.16 1.21
N GLY A 74 4.18 -8.44 1.56
CA GLY A 74 5.42 -9.07 2.00
C GLY A 74 5.40 -9.47 3.47
N HIS A 75 6.56 -9.85 3.98
CA HIS A 75 6.72 -10.37 5.33
C HIS A 75 7.26 -9.26 6.24
N LEU A 76 6.46 -8.89 7.23
CA LEU A 76 6.79 -7.89 8.23
C LEU A 76 6.54 -8.46 9.62
N VAL A 77 7.52 -8.33 10.50
CA VAL A 77 7.41 -8.63 11.93
C VAL A 77 7.83 -7.39 12.67
N VAL A 78 7.03 -6.98 13.66
CA VAL A 78 7.25 -5.79 14.47
C VAL A 78 7.50 -6.24 15.91
N THR A 79 8.53 -5.67 16.52
CA THR A 79 8.75 -5.75 17.97
C THR A 79 8.49 -4.37 18.57
N PHE A 80 7.52 -4.31 19.48
CA PHE A 80 7.24 -3.17 20.33
C PHE A 80 8.03 -3.32 21.63
N THR A 81 8.69 -2.26 22.09
CA THR A 81 9.47 -2.25 23.33
C THR A 81 9.08 -1.03 24.16
N ASN A 82 8.74 -1.23 25.43
CA ASN A 82 8.65 -0.15 26.41
C ASN A 82 10.05 0.28 26.80
N ASP A 83 10.45 1.51 26.49
CA ASP A 83 11.84 1.96 26.73
C ASP A 83 12.17 2.22 28.20
N VAL A 84 11.16 2.25 29.07
CA VAL A 84 11.35 2.42 30.51
C VAL A 84 11.57 1.07 31.19
N THR A 85 10.75 0.07 30.88
CA THR A 85 10.81 -1.25 31.52
C THR A 85 11.60 -2.29 30.73
N LEU A 86 11.92 -1.99 29.46
CA LEU A 86 12.53 -2.88 28.48
C LEU A 86 11.69 -4.13 28.15
N LYS A 87 10.42 -4.15 28.54
CA LYS A 87 9.51 -5.21 28.14
C LYS A 87 9.22 -5.09 26.64
N SER A 88 9.25 -6.22 25.94
CA SER A 88 8.97 -6.29 24.51
C SER A 88 7.85 -7.27 24.16
N LEU A 89 7.19 -6.99 23.04
CA LEU A 89 6.20 -7.85 22.41
C LEU A 89 6.45 -7.89 20.91
N THR A 90 6.56 -9.09 20.35
CA THR A 90 6.76 -9.29 18.91
C THR A 90 5.50 -9.84 18.27
N THR A 91 5.10 -9.29 17.13
CA THR A 91 3.90 -9.72 16.39
C THR A 91 4.09 -9.57 14.89
N ASN A 92 3.38 -10.41 14.14
CA ASN A 92 3.36 -10.38 12.68
C ASN A 92 2.46 -9.24 12.17
N PHE A 93 2.95 -8.46 11.21
CA PHE A 93 2.25 -7.36 10.51
C PHE A 93 2.30 -7.57 8.99
N SER A 94 2.43 -8.80 8.54
CA SER A 94 2.53 -9.13 7.12
C SER A 94 1.23 -8.75 6.43
N GLY A 95 1.36 -8.05 5.31
CA GLY A 95 0.22 -7.54 4.55
C GLY A 95 -0.70 -8.63 4.00
N PRO A 96 -1.77 -8.23 3.28
CA PRO A 96 -1.77 -7.02 2.47
C PRO A 96 -2.43 -5.79 3.11
N ALA A 97 -1.96 -4.61 2.67
CA ALA A 97 -2.73 -3.37 2.74
C ALA A 97 -2.94 -2.79 1.34
N PHE A 98 -4.08 -2.14 1.12
CA PHE A 98 -4.50 -1.57 -0.15
C PHE A 98 -4.75 -0.08 0.02
N ILE A 99 -4.22 0.74 -0.89
CA ILE A 99 -4.53 2.16 -1.00
C ILE A 99 -5.16 2.38 -2.37
N THR A 100 -6.31 3.03 -2.41
CA THR A 100 -7.00 3.39 -3.65
C THR A 100 -7.26 4.89 -3.64
N ALA A 101 -6.72 5.59 -4.63
CA ALA A 101 -6.99 7.00 -4.85
C ALA A 101 -8.21 7.14 -5.78
N HIS A 102 -9.14 8.03 -5.43
CA HIS A 102 -10.37 8.25 -6.18
C HIS A 102 -10.33 9.57 -6.94
N PRO A 103 -11.08 9.69 -8.06
CA PRO A 103 -11.09 10.92 -8.86
C PRO A 103 -11.61 12.17 -8.13
N ASP A 104 -12.41 11.98 -7.07
CA ASP A 104 -12.93 13.06 -6.22
C ASP A 104 -11.89 13.57 -5.19
N GLY A 105 -10.67 13.04 -5.22
CA GLY A 105 -9.60 13.38 -4.28
C GLY A 105 -9.65 12.59 -2.98
N SER A 106 -10.66 11.75 -2.75
CA SER A 106 -10.71 10.87 -1.60
C SER A 106 -9.75 9.69 -1.74
N THR A 107 -9.38 9.08 -0.62
CA THR A 107 -8.52 7.89 -0.57
C THR A 107 -9.15 6.83 0.33
N THR A 108 -9.13 5.58 -0.12
CA THR A 108 -9.51 4.43 0.71
C THR A 108 -8.29 3.59 1.05
N LEU A 109 -8.07 3.36 2.35
CA LEU A 109 -7.04 2.45 2.85
C LEU A 109 -7.72 1.23 3.45
N VAL A 110 -7.28 0.03 3.07
CA VAL A 110 -7.80 -1.23 3.58
C VAL A 110 -6.65 -2.11 4.06
N PHE A 111 -6.66 -2.46 5.33
CA PHE A 111 -5.74 -3.43 5.93
C PHE A 111 -6.49 -4.75 6.14
N VAL A 112 -5.84 -5.87 5.87
CA VAL A 112 -6.43 -7.21 6.03
C VAL A 112 -5.39 -8.15 6.65
N GLY A 113 -5.83 -8.96 7.61
CA GLY A 113 -4.96 -9.92 8.29
C GLY A 113 -4.26 -9.29 9.49
N PRO A 114 -3.01 -9.67 9.80
CA PRO A 114 -2.26 -9.12 10.93
C PRO A 114 -1.88 -7.64 10.71
N GLN A 115 -2.20 -6.80 11.68
CA GLN A 115 -2.03 -5.35 11.57
C GLN A 115 -2.06 -4.68 12.94
N GLY A 116 -1.73 -3.39 12.96
CA GLY A 116 -1.86 -2.55 14.13
C GLY A 116 -1.35 -1.15 13.87
N GLY A 117 -1.40 -0.33 14.90
CA GLY A 117 -1.02 1.07 14.82
C GLY A 117 -1.69 1.90 15.91
N PRO A 118 -1.30 3.18 16.01
CA PRO A 118 -1.91 4.11 16.94
C PRO A 118 -3.36 4.40 16.53
N LEU A 119 -4.27 4.36 17.50
CA LEU A 119 -5.64 4.84 17.38
C LEU A 119 -5.90 5.77 18.56
N SER A 120 -5.88 7.08 18.31
CA SER A 120 -5.94 8.11 19.35
C SER A 120 -4.83 7.88 20.41
N ASN A 121 -5.20 7.59 21.66
CA ASN A 121 -4.27 7.38 22.78
C ASN A 121 -4.08 5.88 23.11
N THR A 122 -4.20 5.01 22.12
CA THR A 122 -4.01 3.57 22.31
C THR A 122 -3.23 3.00 21.15
N LEU A 123 -2.33 2.05 21.45
CA LEU A 123 -1.62 1.28 20.44
C LEU A 123 -2.28 -0.09 20.32
N LEU A 124 -2.87 -0.38 19.17
CA LEU A 124 -3.55 -1.65 18.93
C LEU A 124 -2.71 -2.55 18.03
N ALA A 125 -2.73 -3.85 18.31
CA ALA A 125 -2.23 -4.88 17.41
C ALA A 125 -3.21 -6.06 17.39
N GLY A 126 -3.24 -6.81 16.30
CA GLY A 126 -4.16 -7.93 16.16
C GLY A 126 -4.33 -8.38 14.72
N ALA A 127 -5.47 -8.98 14.42
CA ALA A 127 -5.81 -9.39 13.08
C ALA A 127 -7.28 -9.12 12.76
N GLY A 128 -7.54 -8.66 11.53
CA GLY A 128 -8.89 -8.33 11.11
C GLY A 128 -8.93 -7.62 9.76
N ARG A 129 -9.91 -6.74 9.61
CA ARG A 129 -10.05 -5.82 8.49
C ARG A 129 -10.31 -4.41 9.03
N THR A 130 -9.42 -3.49 8.72
CA THR A 130 -9.63 -2.06 8.97
C THR A 130 -9.75 -1.31 7.64
N VAL A 131 -10.78 -0.49 7.52
CA VAL A 131 -11.01 0.42 6.39
C VAL A 131 -10.94 1.84 6.90
N PHE A 132 -10.11 2.66 6.27
CA PHE A 132 -10.13 4.10 6.40
C PHE A 132 -10.65 4.70 5.10
N GLN A 133 -11.66 5.55 5.21
CA GLN A 133 -12.12 6.42 4.15
C GLN A 133 -11.66 7.82 4.51
N ILE A 134 -10.75 8.36 3.72
CA ILE A 134 -10.21 9.70 3.87
C ILE A 134 -10.86 10.54 2.78
N ALA A 135 -11.74 11.45 3.17
CA ALA A 135 -12.37 12.39 2.24
C ALA A 135 -11.35 13.42 1.73
N ALA A 136 -11.69 14.11 0.64
CA ALA A 136 -10.82 15.12 0.05
C ALA A 136 -10.50 16.31 0.98
N ASP A 137 -11.37 16.58 1.96
CA ASP A 137 -11.17 17.59 3.01
C ASP A 137 -10.32 17.09 4.20
N GLY A 138 -9.87 15.83 4.16
CA GLY A 138 -9.11 15.18 5.23
C GLY A 138 -9.95 14.51 6.31
N THR A 139 -11.28 14.54 6.23
CA THR A 139 -12.15 13.84 7.18
C THR A 139 -11.91 12.33 7.09
N ILE A 140 -11.70 11.68 8.24
CA ILE A 140 -11.41 10.25 8.32
C ILE A 140 -12.60 9.52 8.93
N ALA A 141 -13.18 8.59 8.17
CA ALA A 141 -14.08 7.57 8.69
C ALA A 141 -13.35 6.24 8.78
N GLN A 142 -13.44 5.58 9.93
CA GLN A 142 -12.80 4.29 10.18
C GLN A 142 -13.85 3.22 10.48
N THR A 143 -13.69 2.06 9.85
CA THR A 143 -14.40 0.84 10.22
C THR A 143 -13.38 -0.24 10.54
N GLN A 144 -13.52 -0.89 11.69
CA GLN A 144 -12.62 -1.96 12.12
C GLN A 144 -13.42 -3.17 12.57
N VAL A 145 -13.07 -4.34 12.03
CA VAL A 145 -13.66 -5.64 12.40
C VAL A 145 -12.54 -6.64 12.62
N GLY A 146 -12.59 -7.40 13.71
CA GLY A 146 -11.61 -8.44 14.02
C GLY A 146 -11.22 -8.44 15.49
N HIS A 147 -10.09 -9.08 15.78
CA HIS A 147 -9.56 -9.21 17.14
C HIS A 147 -8.30 -8.36 17.28
N PHE A 148 -8.43 -7.33 18.12
CA PHE A 148 -7.36 -6.39 18.43
C PHE A 148 -7.17 -6.34 19.95
N TYR A 149 -5.94 -6.19 20.38
CA TYR A 149 -5.57 -6.04 21.78
C TYR A 149 -4.72 -4.78 21.97
N ASP A 150 -4.76 -4.27 23.20
CA ASP A 150 -4.00 -3.09 23.62
C ASP A 150 -2.54 -3.48 23.89
N VAL A 151 -1.64 -2.99 23.04
CA VAL A 151 -0.19 -3.17 23.16
C VAL A 151 0.36 -2.38 24.35
N CYS A 152 -0.17 -1.18 24.62
CA CYS A 152 0.24 -0.40 25.79
C CYS A 152 -0.02 -1.21 27.06
N ALA A 153 -1.22 -1.76 27.21
CA ALA A 153 -1.55 -2.62 28.36
C ALA A 153 -0.65 -3.87 28.42
N ALA A 154 -0.39 -4.54 27.29
CA ALA A 154 0.48 -5.71 27.24
C ALA A 154 1.93 -5.41 27.69
N LEU A 155 2.42 -4.20 27.42
CA LEU A 155 3.78 -3.75 27.76
C LEU A 155 3.92 -3.19 29.19
N THR A 156 2.81 -3.00 29.92
CA THR A 156 2.84 -2.56 31.34
C THR A 156 2.86 -3.70 32.36
N ARG A 157 2.32 -4.86 32.00
CA ARG A 157 2.30 -6.06 32.85
C ARG A 157 3.65 -6.76 32.88
#